data_AF-A0A8J3LJV5-F1
#
_entry.id   AF-A0A8J3LJV5-F1
#
_cell.length_a   1.000
_cell.length_b   1.000
_cell.length_c   1.000
_cell.angle_alpha   90.00
_cell.angle_beta   90.00
_cell.angle_gamma   90.00
#
_symmetry.space_group_name_H-M   'P 1'
#
loop_
_entity.id
_entity.type
_entity.pdbx_description
1 polymer ?
#
loop_
_entity_poly.entity_id
_entity_poly.type
_entity_poly.pdbx_seq_one_letter_code
_entity_poly.pdbx_strand_id
1 'polypeptide(L)'
;MTNVARLPGPIADIWDWQRMGLCRGRDSAQFFHPDGERGASRGRREAAAKQLCRSCPVRAECAAHALATREPYGVWGGFTEAERLRLLATGWEDAADRQQSRVDVGRLEARLGLRPPAPRSVTPVAPPTRRPINSRGHGSAREQVPGHSQPPGRGQAPGHDRAPGSGPAPGHGPAPGRRQVPVTRQPAPVPPAQRPAPAAAAAAGPSNAAAILAQQGALAGPRTGLVPRTAIPH
;
A
#
# COMPACT_ATOMS: atom_id res chain seq x y z
N MET A 1 23.75 -0.25 -37.09
CA MET A 1 24.03 -0.21 -35.64
C MET A 1 22.72 -0.48 -34.91
N THR A 2 22.65 -1.56 -34.15
CA THR A 2 21.43 -1.95 -33.42
C THR A 2 21.16 -0.93 -32.32
N ASN A 3 19.97 -0.34 -32.31
CA ASN A 3 19.60 0.64 -31.28
C ASN A 3 19.34 -0.07 -29.95
N VAL A 4 20.37 -0.12 -29.11
CA VAL A 4 20.38 -0.75 -27.78
C VAL A 4 19.35 -0.13 -26.84
N ALA A 5 18.91 1.11 -27.08
CA ALA A 5 17.91 1.78 -26.26
C ALA A 5 16.50 1.16 -26.35
N ARG A 6 16.26 0.26 -27.31
CA ARG A 6 14.99 -0.48 -27.44
C ARG A 6 15.02 -1.86 -26.78
N LEU A 7 16.19 -2.32 -26.34
CA LEU A 7 16.25 -3.60 -25.63
C LEU A 7 15.62 -3.41 -24.24
N PRO A 8 14.84 -4.39 -23.76
CA PRO A 8 14.46 -4.41 -22.36
C PRO A 8 15.74 -4.34 -21.51
N GLY A 9 15.71 -3.52 -20.46
CA GLY A 9 16.83 -3.41 -19.53
C GLY A 9 17.22 -4.79 -18.97
N PRO A 10 18.43 -4.93 -18.42
CA PRO A 10 18.87 -6.17 -17.79
C PRO A 10 17.82 -6.70 -16.82
N ILE A 11 17.40 -7.97 -16.98
CA ILE A 11 16.39 -8.61 -16.12
C ILE A 11 16.80 -8.57 -14.63
N ALA A 12 18.11 -8.47 -14.36
CA ALA A 12 18.66 -8.35 -13.00
C ALA A 12 18.12 -7.11 -12.25
N ASP A 13 17.95 -5.97 -12.95
CA ASP A 13 17.51 -4.71 -12.34
C ASP A 13 16.08 -4.80 -11.77
N ILE A 14 15.27 -5.76 -12.27
CA ILE A 14 13.89 -6.00 -11.84
C ILE A 14 13.83 -6.54 -10.40
N TRP A 15 14.88 -7.21 -9.93
CA TRP A 15 14.92 -7.90 -8.63
C TRP A 15 15.79 -7.21 -7.58
N ASP A 16 16.58 -6.21 -7.98
CA ASP A 16 17.60 -5.59 -7.14
C ASP A 16 17.03 -4.90 -5.89
N TRP A 17 15.81 -4.37 -5.97
CA TRP A 17 15.12 -3.75 -4.84
C TRP A 17 14.91 -4.73 -3.68
N GLN A 18 14.76 -6.03 -3.93
CA GLN A 18 14.57 -7.03 -2.87
C GLN A 18 15.77 -7.10 -1.93
N ARG A 19 16.98 -6.80 -2.43
CA ARG A 19 18.21 -6.81 -1.62
C ARG A 19 18.23 -5.72 -0.57
N MET A 20 17.46 -4.65 -0.75
CA MET A 20 17.34 -3.52 0.16
C MET A 20 16.19 -3.66 1.17
N GLY A 21 15.45 -4.78 1.15
CA GLY A 21 14.34 -5.01 2.06
C GLY A 21 14.79 -5.20 3.52
N LEU A 22 14.24 -4.43 4.46
CA LEU A 22 14.53 -4.57 5.90
C LEU A 22 14.08 -5.91 6.51
N CYS A 23 13.22 -6.64 5.80
CA CYS A 23 12.81 -8.00 6.19
C CYS A 23 13.90 -9.05 5.92
N ARG A 24 14.89 -8.73 5.07
CA ARG A 24 15.98 -9.64 4.76
C ARG A 24 16.77 -9.98 6.02
N GLY A 25 17.00 -11.27 6.24
CA GLY A 25 17.70 -11.78 7.42
C GLY A 25 16.84 -11.91 8.68
N ARG A 26 15.53 -11.63 8.61
CA ARG A 26 14.57 -11.90 9.69
C ARG A 26 13.89 -13.26 9.47
N ASP A 27 13.27 -13.75 10.54
CA ASP A 27 12.45 -14.97 10.48
C ASP A 27 11.26 -14.77 9.54
N SER A 28 11.13 -15.67 8.55
CA SER A 28 10.01 -15.69 7.61
C SER A 28 8.66 -15.87 8.31
N ALA A 29 8.62 -16.58 9.45
CA ALA A 29 7.40 -16.78 10.22
C ALA A 29 6.81 -15.47 10.76
N GLN A 30 7.58 -14.38 10.79
CA GLN A 30 7.06 -13.05 11.12
C GLN A 30 6.13 -12.50 10.01
N PHE A 31 6.38 -12.83 8.75
CA PHE A 31 5.68 -12.28 7.60
C PHE A 31 4.61 -13.23 7.06
N PHE A 32 4.88 -14.54 7.13
CA PHE A 32 4.02 -15.60 6.63
C PHE A 32 3.47 -16.40 7.82
N HIS A 33 2.17 -16.63 7.84
CA HIS A 33 1.55 -17.41 8.91
C HIS A 33 1.86 -18.90 8.73
N PRO A 34 2.03 -19.67 9.82
CA PRO A 34 1.91 -21.11 9.76
C PRO A 34 0.46 -21.52 9.51
N ASP A 35 0.26 -22.69 8.92
CA ASP A 35 -1.07 -23.24 8.68
C ASP A 35 -1.88 -23.30 9.99
N GLY A 36 -3.12 -22.80 9.95
CA GLY A 36 -4.05 -22.86 11.08
C GLY A 36 -3.96 -21.73 12.12
N GLU A 37 -3.05 -20.76 11.97
CA GLU A 37 -3.00 -19.57 12.84
C GLU A 37 -4.26 -18.70 12.67
N ARG A 38 -4.97 -18.40 13.78
CA ARG A 38 -6.22 -17.64 13.76
C ARG A 38 -6.30 -16.61 14.88
N GLY A 39 -7.25 -15.69 14.73
CA GLY A 39 -7.62 -14.72 15.76
C GLY A 39 -6.50 -13.75 16.14
N ALA A 40 -6.37 -13.46 17.43
CA ALA A 40 -5.47 -12.42 17.95
C ALA A 40 -3.98 -12.67 17.65
N SER A 41 -3.55 -13.94 17.54
CA SER A 41 -2.15 -14.27 17.19
C SER A 41 -1.80 -13.73 15.80
N ARG A 42 -2.64 -14.04 14.81
CA ARG A 42 -2.50 -13.55 13.44
C ARG A 42 -2.42 -12.03 13.40
N GLY A 43 -3.33 -11.36 14.10
CA GLY A 43 -3.37 -9.89 14.14
C GLY A 43 -2.10 -9.28 14.72
N ARG A 44 -1.55 -9.85 15.81
CA ARG A 44 -0.30 -9.37 16.41
C ARG A 44 0.90 -9.56 15.48
N ARG A 45 1.00 -10.72 14.83
CA ARG A 45 2.05 -11.00 13.85
C ARG A 45 2.00 -10.03 12.67
N GLU A 46 0.81 -9.86 12.09
CA GLU A 46 0.60 -8.92 10.97
C GLU A 46 0.93 -7.48 11.37
N ALA A 47 0.54 -7.03 12.57
CA ALA A 47 0.89 -5.71 13.07
C ALA A 47 2.41 -5.53 13.23
N ALA A 48 3.10 -6.53 13.78
CA ALA A 48 4.56 -6.50 13.93
C ALA A 48 5.27 -6.46 12.56
N ALA A 49 4.82 -7.26 11.59
CA ALA A 49 5.35 -7.22 10.23
C ALA A 49 5.11 -5.86 9.55
N LYS A 50 3.89 -5.31 9.68
CA LYS A 50 3.55 -3.98 9.14
C LYS A 50 4.40 -2.87 9.74
N GLN A 51 4.71 -2.94 11.04
CA GLN A 51 5.59 -1.96 11.69
C GLN A 51 6.97 -1.91 11.03
N LEU A 52 7.55 -3.07 10.71
CA LEU A 52 8.81 -3.13 9.97
C LEU A 52 8.67 -2.54 8.55
N CYS A 53 7.59 -2.91 7.84
CA CYS A 53 7.38 -2.42 6.48
C CYS A 53 7.29 -0.89 6.40
N ARG A 54 6.78 -0.21 7.44
CA ARG A 54 6.62 1.25 7.47
C ARG A 54 7.95 2.01 7.34
N SER A 55 9.07 1.45 7.79
CA SER A 55 10.40 2.04 7.67
C SER A 55 11.24 1.46 6.52
N CYS A 56 10.68 0.52 5.75
CA CYS A 56 11.41 -0.17 4.68
C CYS A 56 11.59 0.75 3.45
N PRO A 57 12.80 0.91 2.90
CA PRO A 57 13.05 1.81 1.77
C PRO A 57 12.40 1.34 0.47
N VAL A 58 12.13 0.03 0.35
CA VAL A 58 11.55 -0.59 -0.86
C VAL A 58 10.08 -0.95 -0.69
N ARG A 59 9.38 -0.23 0.19
CA ARG A 59 7.97 -0.50 0.51
C ARG A 59 7.07 -0.37 -0.72
N ALA A 60 7.33 0.62 -1.58
CA ALA A 60 6.55 0.90 -2.78
C ALA A 60 6.71 -0.20 -3.85
N GLU A 61 7.95 -0.64 -4.08
CA GLU A 61 8.32 -1.72 -4.99
C GLU A 61 7.71 -3.05 -4.51
N CYS A 62 7.85 -3.32 -3.21
CA CYS A 62 7.32 -4.53 -2.58
C CYS A 62 5.78 -4.61 -2.67
N ALA A 63 5.08 -3.49 -2.44
CA ALA A 63 3.63 -3.43 -2.59
C ALA A 63 3.19 -3.60 -4.05
N ALA A 64 3.89 -2.95 -4.99
CA ALA A 64 3.61 -3.07 -6.43
C ALA A 64 3.75 -4.51 -6.90
N HIS A 65 4.88 -5.15 -6.55
CA HIS A 65 5.13 -6.56 -6.86
C HIS A 65 4.01 -7.46 -6.33
N ALA A 66 3.67 -7.32 -5.04
CA ALA A 66 2.69 -8.19 -4.41
C ALA A 66 1.28 -8.05 -4.99
N LEU A 67 0.90 -6.85 -5.45
CA LEU A 67 -0.37 -6.62 -6.13
C LEU A 67 -0.35 -7.15 -7.57
N ALA A 68 0.74 -6.92 -8.30
CA ALA A 68 0.91 -7.37 -9.69
C ALA A 68 0.94 -8.89 -9.83
N THR A 69 1.63 -9.60 -8.92
CA THR A 69 1.70 -11.07 -8.91
C THR A 69 0.56 -11.72 -8.12
N ARG A 70 -0.26 -10.90 -7.43
CA ARG A 70 -1.34 -11.36 -6.54
C ARG A 70 -0.83 -12.33 -5.48
N GLU A 71 0.23 -11.94 -4.77
CA GLU A 71 0.84 -12.77 -3.73
C GLU A 71 -0.20 -13.25 -2.72
N PRO A 72 -0.43 -14.58 -2.60
CA PRO A 72 -1.59 -15.13 -1.91
C PRO A 72 -1.49 -15.02 -0.39
N TYR A 73 -0.28 -14.95 0.18
CA TYR A 73 -0.09 -15.04 1.63
C TYR A 73 0.86 -13.98 2.17
N GLY A 74 0.75 -13.75 3.48
CA GLY A 74 1.69 -12.95 4.26
C GLY A 74 1.53 -11.43 4.13
N VAL A 75 2.45 -10.70 4.74
CA VAL A 75 2.50 -9.22 4.73
C VAL A 75 3.54 -8.75 3.73
N TRP A 76 3.11 -7.94 2.78
CA TRP A 76 3.95 -7.40 1.70
C TRP A 76 3.75 -5.89 1.59
N GLY A 77 4.84 -5.11 1.52
CA GLY A 77 4.76 -3.65 1.40
C GLY A 77 3.98 -2.95 2.52
N GLY A 78 3.76 -3.63 3.65
CA GLY A 78 2.93 -3.16 4.76
C GLY A 78 1.43 -3.40 4.58
N PHE A 79 1.03 -4.27 3.65
CA PHE A 79 -0.34 -4.70 3.44
C PHE A 79 -0.50 -6.19 3.77
N THR A 80 -1.52 -6.52 4.55
CA THR A 80 -1.91 -7.92 4.79
C THR A 80 -2.55 -8.53 3.54
N GLU A 81 -2.69 -9.86 3.53
CA GLU A 81 -3.46 -10.58 2.51
C GLU A 81 -4.86 -9.97 2.31
N ALA A 82 -5.62 -9.80 3.39
CA ALA A 82 -6.97 -9.25 3.33
C ALA A 82 -7.01 -7.82 2.78
N GLU A 83 -6.01 -7.00 3.12
CA GLU A 83 -5.88 -5.63 2.61
C GLU A 83 -5.57 -5.63 1.10
N ARG A 84 -4.66 -6.51 0.63
CA ARG A 84 -4.37 -6.66 -0.79
C ARG A 84 -5.56 -7.15 -1.59
N LEU A 85 -6.35 -8.10 -1.05
CA LEU A 85 -7.57 -8.57 -1.70
C LEU A 85 -8.58 -7.43 -1.89
N ARG A 86 -8.71 -6.52 -0.92
CA ARG A 86 -9.55 -5.32 -1.06
C ARG A 86 -9.02 -4.36 -2.12
N LEU A 87 -7.70 -4.15 -2.19
CA LEU A 87 -7.09 -3.32 -3.23
C LEU A 87 -7.28 -3.92 -4.64
N LEU A 88 -7.12 -5.23 -4.79
CA LEU A 88 -7.40 -5.94 -6.06
C LEU A 88 -8.86 -5.83 -6.47
N ALA A 89 -9.79 -5.87 -5.51
CA ALA A 89 -11.23 -5.72 -5.78
C ALA A 89 -11.62 -4.28 -6.14
N THR A 90 -10.96 -3.28 -5.56
CA THR A 90 -11.28 -1.85 -5.76
C THR A 90 -10.50 -1.18 -6.89
N GLY A 91 -9.49 -1.86 -7.43
CA GLY A 91 -8.54 -1.29 -8.38
C GLY A 91 -7.37 -0.62 -7.66
N TRP A 92 -6.15 -1.04 -7.98
CA TRP A 92 -4.90 -0.52 -7.43
C TRP A 92 -4.00 0.10 -8.52
N GLU A 93 -4.28 -0.23 -9.77
CA GLU A 93 -3.45 0.07 -10.94
C GLU A 93 -3.27 1.57 -11.17
N ASP A 94 -4.27 2.39 -10.80
CA ASP A 94 -4.17 3.84 -10.93
C ASP A 94 -3.23 4.47 -9.89
N ALA A 95 -2.88 3.75 -8.80
CA ALA A 95 -1.85 4.14 -7.85
C ALA A 95 -0.45 3.62 -8.26
N ALA A 96 -0.35 2.82 -9.33
CA ALA A 96 0.91 2.31 -9.84
C ALA A 96 1.55 3.26 -10.86
N ASP A 97 2.88 3.20 -10.98
CA ASP A 97 3.56 3.81 -12.12
C ASP A 97 3.21 3.09 -13.44
N ARG A 98 3.63 3.66 -14.58
CA ARG A 98 3.35 3.11 -15.91
C ARG A 98 3.88 1.68 -16.11
N GLN A 99 4.97 1.33 -15.44
CA GLN A 99 5.61 0.02 -15.55
C GLN A 99 5.14 -0.96 -14.46
N GLN A 100 4.27 -0.53 -13.55
CA GLN A 100 3.84 -1.25 -12.35
C GLN A 100 5.02 -1.68 -11.47
N SER A 101 6.12 -0.92 -11.49
CA SER A 101 7.32 -1.22 -10.71
C SER A 101 7.27 -0.67 -9.29
N ARG A 102 6.47 0.39 -9.08
CA ARG A 102 6.24 1.07 -7.80
C ARG A 102 4.77 1.49 -7.69
N VAL A 103 4.28 1.66 -6.46
CA VAL A 103 2.96 2.20 -6.16
C VAL A 103 3.04 3.35 -5.14
N ASP A 104 2.11 4.30 -5.24
CA ASP A 104 1.87 5.27 -4.17
C ASP A 104 1.18 4.56 -2.99
N VAL A 105 2.00 4.15 -2.03
CA VAL A 105 1.57 3.46 -0.82
C VAL A 105 0.60 4.30 0.01
N GLY A 106 0.77 5.62 0.05
CA GLY A 106 -0.11 6.51 0.80
C GLY A 106 -1.53 6.54 0.21
N ARG A 107 -1.64 6.51 -1.12
CA ARG A 107 -2.91 6.41 -1.83
C ARG A 107 -3.63 5.08 -1.56
N LEU A 108 -2.89 3.97 -1.54
CA LEU A 108 -3.42 2.65 -1.18
C LEU A 108 -3.89 2.60 0.27
N GLU A 109 -3.10 3.15 1.21
CA GLU A 109 -3.50 3.27 2.62
C GLU A 109 -4.78 4.10 2.79
N ALA A 110 -4.91 5.21 2.06
CA ALA A 110 -6.09 6.07 2.10
C ALA A 110 -7.34 5.35 1.60
N ARG A 111 -7.25 4.56 0.52
CA ARG A 111 -8.38 3.73 0.03
C ARG A 111 -8.87 2.73 1.07
N LEU A 112 -7.94 2.14 1.81
CA LEU A 112 -8.26 1.17 2.84
C LEU A 112 -8.68 1.82 4.17
N GLY A 113 -8.62 3.15 4.28
CA GLY A 113 -8.88 3.87 5.54
C GLY A 113 -7.87 3.54 6.64
N LEU A 114 -6.67 3.07 6.29
CA LEU A 114 -5.64 2.62 7.25
C LEU A 114 -4.82 3.76 7.84
N ARG A 115 -4.79 4.89 7.14
CA ARG A 115 -4.13 6.11 7.59
C ARG A 115 -5.22 7.12 7.96
N PRO A 116 -5.21 7.70 9.17
CA PRO A 116 -6.10 8.80 9.47
C PRO A 116 -5.85 9.91 8.42
N PRO A 117 -6.90 10.61 7.95
CA PRO A 117 -6.71 11.71 7.02
C PRO A 117 -5.65 12.63 7.61
N ALA A 118 -4.62 12.95 6.82
CA ALA A 118 -3.64 13.93 7.26
C ALA A 118 -4.43 15.17 7.73
N PRO A 119 -4.10 15.77 8.89
CA PRO A 119 -4.73 17.03 9.25
C PRO A 119 -4.52 17.94 8.04
N ARG A 120 -5.61 18.50 7.50
CA ARG A 120 -5.53 19.44 6.39
C ARG A 120 -4.47 20.45 6.77
N SER A 121 -3.37 20.50 6.02
CA SER A 121 -2.35 21.51 6.20
C SER A 121 -3.03 22.83 5.90
N VAL A 122 -3.58 23.47 6.92
CA VAL A 122 -3.92 24.88 6.85
C VAL A 122 -2.57 25.53 6.70
N THR A 123 -2.21 25.92 5.46
CA THR A 123 -1.08 26.79 5.23
C THR A 123 -1.28 27.96 6.19
N PRO A 124 -0.35 28.25 7.12
CA PRO A 124 -0.47 29.42 7.95
C PRO A 124 -0.61 30.60 7.00
N VAL A 125 -1.79 31.24 6.98
CA VAL A 125 -1.94 32.54 6.34
C VAL A 125 -0.96 33.42 7.10
N ALA A 126 0.10 33.86 6.41
CA ALA A 126 1.07 34.76 7.00
C ALA A 126 0.29 35.93 7.60
N PRO A 127 0.52 36.28 8.89
CA PRO A 127 -0.15 37.44 9.47
C PRO A 127 0.15 38.67 8.58
N PRO A 128 -0.82 39.56 8.33
CA PRO A 128 -0.54 40.76 7.56
C PRO A 128 0.61 41.50 8.25
N THR A 129 1.72 41.66 7.56
CA THR A 129 2.85 42.45 8.03
C THR A 129 2.33 43.84 8.39
N ARG A 130 2.31 44.18 9.68
CA ARG A 130 1.99 45.54 10.12
C ARG A 130 2.94 46.48 9.39
N ARG A 131 2.40 47.39 8.56
CA ARG A 131 3.19 48.48 7.96
C ARG A 131 3.89 49.23 9.09
N PRO A 132 5.18 49.61 8.94
CA PRO A 132 5.85 50.43 9.93
C PRO A 132 5.10 51.76 10.05
N ILE A 133 4.61 52.04 11.27
CA ILE A 133 4.09 53.35 11.64
C ILE A 133 5.33 54.25 11.73
N ASN A 134 5.48 55.21 10.82
CA ASN A 134 6.51 56.24 10.93
C ASN A 134 6.24 57.07 12.18
N SER A 135 6.87 56.71 13.30
CA SER A 135 6.94 57.52 14.50
C SER A 135 7.93 58.67 14.27
N ARG A 136 7.45 59.76 13.69
CA ARG A 136 8.03 61.08 13.97
C ARG A 136 7.85 61.32 15.46
N GLY A 137 8.98 61.45 16.15
CA GLY A 137 9.06 61.45 17.59
C GLY A 137 8.35 62.62 18.25
N HIS A 138 7.95 62.37 19.49
CA HIS A 138 7.93 63.36 20.56
C HIS A 138 8.45 62.67 21.84
N GLY A 139 9.20 63.44 22.62
CA GLY A 139 10.15 62.96 23.61
C GLY A 139 9.55 62.51 24.94
N SER A 140 10.46 61.94 25.72
CA SER A 140 10.50 61.88 27.19
C SER A 140 9.28 61.35 27.95
N ALA A 141 9.45 60.14 28.50
CA ALA A 141 9.37 59.93 29.95
C ALA A 141 10.11 58.63 30.31
N ARG A 142 11.16 58.75 31.12
CA ARG A 142 11.82 57.61 31.77
C ARG A 142 10.94 57.19 32.95
N GLU A 143 10.13 56.15 32.78
CA GLU A 143 9.45 55.49 33.89
C GLU A 143 10.39 54.42 34.47
N GLN A 144 10.72 54.58 35.75
CA GLN A 144 11.65 53.72 36.50
C GLN A 144 10.93 52.42 36.88
N VAL A 145 11.52 51.26 36.56
CA VAL A 145 11.02 49.95 37.02
C VAL A 145 11.80 49.53 38.26
N PRO A 146 11.16 49.31 39.41
CA PRO A 146 11.81 48.75 40.59
C PRO A 146 11.90 47.21 40.54
N GLY A 147 13.09 46.69 40.84
CA GLY A 147 13.29 45.47 41.64
C GLY A 147 12.96 44.11 40.99
N HIS A 148 13.94 43.50 40.33
CA HIS A 148 13.97 42.04 40.16
C HIS A 148 14.77 41.41 41.31
N SER A 149 14.05 40.78 42.24
CA SER A 149 14.62 39.96 43.31
C SER A 149 15.21 38.67 42.73
N GLN A 150 16.51 38.49 42.95
CA GLN A 150 17.28 37.31 42.61
C GLN A 150 16.93 36.14 43.55
N PRO A 151 16.59 34.94 43.06
CA PRO A 151 16.47 33.78 43.93
C PRO A 151 17.85 33.23 44.30
N PRO A 152 18.07 32.77 45.56
CA PRO A 152 19.32 32.16 45.97
C PRO A 152 19.44 30.73 45.45
N GLY A 153 20.68 30.30 45.21
CA GLY A 153 21.00 28.95 44.78
C GLY A 153 21.03 27.91 45.90
N ARG A 154 21.33 26.69 45.44
CA ARG A 154 21.86 25.49 46.12
C ARG A 154 20.85 24.41 46.50
N GLY A 155 21.13 23.23 45.93
CA GLY A 155 20.78 21.91 46.46
C GLY A 155 21.60 20.86 45.71
N GLN A 156 22.85 20.63 46.15
CA GLN A 156 23.64 19.47 45.72
C GLN A 156 23.01 18.21 46.33
N ALA A 157 22.66 17.23 45.50
CA ALA A 157 22.19 15.93 45.97
C ALA A 157 23.39 15.04 46.36
N PRO A 158 23.36 14.33 47.51
CA PRO A 158 24.39 13.37 47.88
C PRO A 158 24.36 12.12 47.00
N GLY A 159 25.54 11.59 46.72
CA GLY A 159 25.74 10.31 46.05
C GLY A 159 25.05 9.16 46.78
N HIS A 160 24.53 8.22 46.00
CA HIS A 160 23.98 6.96 46.48
C HIS A 160 24.75 5.81 45.86
N ASP A 161 24.98 4.84 46.72
CA ASP A 161 26.03 3.85 46.69
C ASP A 161 26.05 2.90 45.49
N ARG A 162 27.29 2.50 45.22
CA ARG A 162 27.74 1.45 44.31
C ARG A 162 27.02 0.12 44.57
N ALA A 163 26.30 -0.38 43.57
CA ALA A 163 25.72 -1.71 43.61
C ALA A 163 26.80 -2.81 43.78
N PRO A 164 26.56 -3.84 44.59
CA PRO A 164 27.49 -4.96 44.76
C PRO A 164 27.49 -5.91 43.54
N GLY A 165 28.60 -6.65 43.42
CA GLY A 165 29.04 -7.34 42.22
C GLY A 165 28.12 -8.43 41.66
N SER A 166 28.20 -8.58 40.34
CA SER A 166 27.65 -9.68 39.57
C SER A 166 28.48 -10.95 39.83
N GLY A 167 27.97 -11.86 40.66
CA GLY A 167 28.49 -13.23 40.72
C GLY A 167 28.23 -13.99 39.42
N PRO A 168 29.11 -14.91 38.99
CA PRO A 168 28.87 -15.73 37.81
C PRO A 168 27.71 -16.70 38.03
N ALA A 169 26.83 -16.82 37.02
CA ALA A 169 25.72 -17.76 37.01
C ALA A 169 26.21 -19.22 37.04
N PRO A 170 25.50 -20.15 37.71
CA PRO A 170 25.83 -21.57 37.65
C PRO A 170 25.59 -22.13 36.24
N GLY A 171 26.60 -22.87 35.75
CA GLY A 171 26.59 -23.50 34.45
C GLY A 171 25.39 -24.43 34.26
N HIS A 172 24.68 -24.25 33.15
CA HIS A 172 23.68 -25.20 32.69
C HIS A 172 24.41 -26.40 32.08
N GLY A 173 24.15 -27.59 32.62
CA GLY A 173 24.66 -28.85 32.07
C GLY A 173 24.20 -29.08 30.62
N PRO A 174 24.90 -29.94 29.86
CA PRO A 174 24.60 -30.18 28.45
C PRO A 174 23.19 -30.75 28.27
N ALA A 175 22.43 -30.17 27.35
CA ALA A 175 21.11 -30.66 26.97
C ALA A 175 21.22 -32.06 26.33
N PRO A 176 20.28 -32.99 26.61
CA PRO A 176 20.24 -34.28 25.92
C PRO A 176 20.01 -34.07 24.42
N GLY A 177 20.74 -34.84 23.62
CA GLY A 177 20.83 -34.71 22.17
C GLY A 177 19.48 -34.62 21.47
N ARG A 178 19.28 -33.53 20.73
CA ARG A 178 18.18 -33.41 19.77
C ARG A 178 18.35 -34.52 18.73
N ARG A 179 17.37 -35.44 18.67
CA ARG A 179 17.19 -36.30 17.50
C ARG A 179 17.09 -35.38 16.27
N GLN A 180 18.00 -35.59 15.32
CA GLN A 180 17.97 -34.91 14.03
C GLN A 180 16.67 -35.32 13.34
N VAL A 181 15.76 -34.36 13.19
CA VAL A 181 14.61 -34.51 12.30
C VAL A 181 15.19 -34.42 10.88
N PRO A 182 14.92 -35.37 9.97
CA PRO A 182 15.41 -35.28 8.60
C PRO A 182 14.94 -33.96 8.00
N VAL A 183 15.89 -33.13 7.54
CA VAL A 183 15.59 -31.94 6.74
C VAL A 183 14.89 -32.43 5.49
N THR A 184 13.56 -32.29 5.48
CA THR A 184 12.80 -32.36 4.24
C THR A 184 13.35 -31.28 3.33
N ARG A 185 13.82 -31.70 2.15
CA ARG A 185 14.27 -30.80 1.08
C ARG A 185 13.24 -29.68 0.93
N GLN A 186 13.71 -28.46 1.10
CA GLN A 186 13.00 -27.24 0.75
C GLN A 186 12.42 -27.41 -0.67
N PRO A 187 11.10 -27.21 -0.89
CA PRO A 187 10.56 -27.28 -2.23
C PRO A 187 11.24 -26.21 -3.09
N ALA A 188 11.61 -26.59 -4.33
CA ALA A 188 12.24 -25.69 -5.28
C ALA A 188 11.40 -24.42 -5.48
N PRO A 189 12.04 -23.26 -5.73
CA PRO A 189 11.30 -22.04 -6.04
C PRO A 189 10.36 -22.30 -7.23
N VAL A 190 9.09 -21.94 -7.05
CA VAL A 190 8.07 -22.06 -8.10
C VAL A 190 8.53 -21.18 -9.28
N PRO A 191 8.69 -21.70 -10.50
CA PRO A 191 9.01 -20.87 -11.65
C PRO A 191 7.86 -19.89 -11.88
N PRO A 192 8.14 -18.63 -12.30
CA PRO A 192 7.08 -17.67 -12.54
C PRO A 192 6.13 -18.25 -13.60
N ALA A 193 4.83 -18.20 -13.31
CA ALA A 193 3.80 -18.45 -14.31
C ALA A 193 4.12 -17.57 -15.52
N GLN A 194 4.37 -18.21 -16.66
CA GLN A 194 4.60 -17.52 -17.92
C GLN A 194 3.39 -16.62 -18.17
N ARG A 195 3.62 -15.30 -18.24
CA ARG A 195 2.58 -14.36 -18.64
C ARG A 195 2.09 -14.80 -20.03
N PRO A 196 0.77 -14.92 -20.29
CA PRO A 196 0.32 -15.01 -21.66
C PRO A 196 0.80 -13.74 -22.39
N ALA A 197 1.40 -13.92 -23.57
CA ALA A 197 1.76 -12.83 -24.45
C ALA A 197 0.55 -11.91 -24.67
N PRO A 198 0.74 -10.59 -24.85
CA PRO A 198 -0.38 -9.72 -25.18
C PRO A 198 -1.01 -10.21 -26.48
N ALA A 199 -2.24 -10.71 -26.39
CA ALA A 199 -3.05 -11.00 -27.56
C ALA A 199 -3.10 -9.73 -28.40
N ALA A 200 -2.69 -9.85 -29.67
CA ALA A 200 -2.88 -8.80 -30.65
C ALA A 200 -4.32 -8.31 -30.58
N ALA A 201 -4.50 -6.99 -30.52
CA ALA A 201 -5.79 -6.32 -30.49
C ALA A 201 -6.67 -6.84 -31.65
N ALA A 202 -7.61 -7.72 -31.31
CA ALA A 202 -8.73 -8.04 -32.18
C ALA A 202 -9.77 -6.93 -32.01
N ALA A 203 -10.09 -6.27 -33.12
CA ALA A 203 -11.07 -5.21 -33.22
C ALA A 203 -12.40 -5.60 -32.56
N ALA A 204 -12.91 -4.73 -31.70
CA ALA A 204 -14.27 -4.78 -31.21
C ALA A 204 -15.24 -4.54 -32.38
N GLY A 205 -15.96 -5.58 -32.79
CA GLY A 205 -17.19 -5.47 -33.59
C GLY A 205 -18.40 -5.26 -32.68
N PRO A 206 -19.45 -4.54 -33.14
CA PRO A 206 -20.54 -4.09 -32.28
C PRO A 206 -21.49 -5.20 -31.81
N SER A 207 -22.08 -4.93 -30.64
CA SER A 207 -23.02 -5.71 -29.85
C SER A 207 -24.19 -6.29 -30.64
N ASN A 208 -24.39 -7.61 -30.53
CA ASN A 208 -25.49 -8.34 -31.17
C ASN A 208 -26.69 -8.38 -30.21
N ALA A 209 -27.51 -7.32 -30.24
CA ALA A 209 -28.78 -7.24 -29.49
C ALA A 209 -29.99 -6.89 -30.39
N ALA A 210 -29.89 -7.09 -31.71
CA ALA A 210 -30.96 -6.75 -32.65
C ALA A 210 -31.08 -7.73 -33.83
N ALA A 211 -31.07 -9.04 -33.58
CA ALA A 211 -31.20 -10.06 -34.62
C ALA A 211 -32.22 -11.17 -34.27
N ILE A 212 -33.36 -10.78 -33.69
CA ILE A 212 -34.58 -11.62 -33.65
C ILE A 212 -35.76 -10.74 -34.06
N LEU A 213 -35.84 -10.32 -35.34
CA LEU A 213 -37.03 -9.69 -35.94
C LEU A 213 -36.86 -9.39 -37.45
N ALA A 214 -36.32 -10.30 -38.27
CA ALA A 214 -36.29 -10.05 -39.72
C ALA A 214 -36.04 -11.29 -40.59
N GLN A 215 -36.76 -12.41 -40.43
CA GLN A 215 -36.80 -13.43 -41.49
C GLN A 215 -37.94 -14.44 -41.27
N GLN A 216 -39.11 -14.12 -41.83
CA GLN A 216 -40.00 -15.06 -42.53
C GLN A 216 -41.28 -14.33 -42.96
N GLY A 217 -41.18 -13.65 -44.10
CA GLY A 217 -42.31 -13.05 -44.79
C GLY A 217 -42.01 -13.04 -46.28
N ALA A 218 -42.32 -14.14 -46.98
CA ALA A 218 -42.52 -14.19 -48.42
C ALA A 218 -42.91 -15.61 -48.88
N LEU A 219 -44.20 -15.95 -48.79
CA LEU A 219 -44.85 -16.82 -49.77
C LEU A 219 -46.19 -16.19 -50.15
N ALA A 220 -46.31 -15.88 -51.42
CA ALA A 220 -47.43 -15.19 -52.05
C ALA A 220 -48.67 -16.08 -52.25
N GLY A 221 -49.86 -15.46 -52.30
CA GLY A 221 -51.05 -16.07 -52.89
C GLY A 221 -52.37 -15.39 -52.48
N PRO A 222 -53.14 -14.78 -53.41
CA PRO A 222 -54.27 -13.91 -53.10
C PRO A 222 -55.61 -14.65 -53.04
N ARG A 223 -56.51 -14.26 -52.13
CA ARG A 223 -57.94 -14.63 -52.21
C ARG A 223 -58.82 -13.47 -51.74
N THR A 224 -59.52 -12.92 -52.73
CA THR A 224 -60.91 -12.44 -52.72
C THR A 224 -61.31 -11.36 -51.72
N GLY A 225 -61.76 -10.23 -52.29
CA GLY A 225 -62.21 -9.06 -51.57
C GLY A 225 -63.51 -9.23 -50.81
N LEU A 226 -63.72 -8.29 -49.89
CA LEU A 226 -65.03 -7.90 -49.41
C LEU A 226 -64.99 -6.40 -49.11
N VAL A 227 -65.82 -5.65 -49.82
CA VAL A 227 -66.00 -4.21 -49.72
C VAL A 227 -67.00 -3.92 -48.58
N PRO A 228 -66.76 -2.94 -47.68
CA PRO A 228 -67.85 -2.34 -46.94
C PRO A 228 -68.31 -1.02 -47.57
N ARG A 229 -69.63 -0.97 -47.76
CA ARG A 229 -70.49 0.10 -48.27
C ARG A 229 -70.23 1.47 -47.65
N THR A 230 -70.01 2.46 -48.50
CA THR A 230 -70.34 3.86 -48.24
C THR A 230 -71.86 4.06 -48.38
N ALA A 231 -72.46 4.66 -47.35
CA ALA A 231 -73.84 5.11 -47.33
C ALA A 231 -73.96 6.48 -48.03
N ILE A 232 -75.00 6.65 -48.84
CA ILE A 232 -75.47 7.94 -49.36
C ILE A 232 -76.92 8.11 -48.87
N PRO A 233 -77.33 9.31 -48.42
CA PRO A 233 -78.65 9.59 -47.87
C PRO A 233 -79.69 9.91 -48.95
N HIS A 234 -80.96 9.55 -48.71
CA HIS A 234 -82.15 10.39 -48.77
C HIS A 234 -83.39 9.57 -48.41
#